data_AF-A0A497GZS2-F1
#
_entry.id   AF-A0A497GZS2-F1
#
_cell.length_a   1.000
_cell.length_b   1.000
_cell.length_c   1.000
_cell.angle_alpha   90.00
_cell.angle_beta   90.00
_cell.angle_gamma   90.00
#
_symmetry.space_group_name_H-M   'P 1'
#
loop_
_entity.id
_entity.type
_entity.pdbx_description
1 polymer ?
#
loop_
_entity_poly.entity_id
_entity_poly.type
_entity_poly.pdbx_seq_one_letter_code
_entity_poly.pdbx_strand_id
1 'polypeptide(L)'
;SNPDSTSSTFAGVSSGNLTQAAYPGGLTLNYTYDELNRLLTAEGLALTYDERGDIVDSRDGNASFGATYDAGRRLRTVTYDGLATVTYTYDSRNLLTRVEDDLAGAWMEFEYDDDGRLTEIRRSNGVTTRFTYDDAGRVTRIRDVGANGGSPLADQQYTLNAEGEPVQVARTLPFDPAPDPEALALNLTYDDAGQITSPGYAYDARGRQTAAPGRAFAYSGASRLVSVTADGTTAALTYNGLGDLRTRTVDGATTHYYHNYALGLWPIVAEASAQTSEVSGDFGSLAGSRGQGGEGYKRFYVYTPGGALLYSMEPGSGAVRFYHFDRVGSTLFLTDGSGQVTDAYAYDPYGNLLGHQGGSDQPFTYVGRYGVRWEPVGSLYDMRARAYDPATARFLTRDPVWPLLADPQSLNVYQYVLQNPLQYVDPAGAQLFYQREPPLWMRESVKKVQKQVGRIVRTEPLASEELKPVATKPLVSVATRGLKPVATEPLATRPALWSEAGLTGTRSVHVDIGEW
;
A
#
# COMPACT_ATOMS: atom_id res chain seq x y z
N SER A 1 21.40 16.96 -0.48
CA SER A 1 21.31 17.51 -1.84
C SER A 1 20.71 16.45 -2.74
N ASN A 2 19.85 16.87 -3.65
CA ASN A 2 19.23 16.02 -4.66
C ASN A 2 20.17 15.88 -5.87
N PRO A 3 19.98 14.85 -6.73
CA PRO A 3 20.82 14.64 -7.92
C PRO A 3 20.80 15.81 -8.91
N ASP A 4 19.76 16.64 -8.89
CA ASP A 4 19.61 17.86 -9.72
C ASP A 4 20.27 19.11 -9.08
N SER A 5 21.16 18.94 -8.10
CA SER A 5 21.83 19.99 -7.32
C SER A 5 20.92 20.85 -6.41
N THR A 6 19.61 20.62 -6.43
CA THR A 6 18.71 21.26 -5.46
C THR A 6 18.88 20.64 -4.07
N SER A 7 18.39 21.32 -3.04
CA SER A 7 18.42 20.78 -1.68
C SER A 7 17.07 20.93 -1.00
N SER A 8 16.64 19.89 -0.31
CA SER A 8 15.63 20.02 0.73
C SER A 8 16.30 20.51 2.02
N THR A 9 15.67 21.44 2.72
CA THR A 9 16.11 21.88 4.04
C THR A 9 15.12 21.40 5.09
N PHE A 10 15.68 20.91 6.20
CA PHE A 10 14.94 20.35 7.30
C PHE A 10 15.28 21.19 8.53
N ALA A 11 14.32 21.98 9.02
CA ALA A 11 14.56 23.03 9.99
C ALA A 11 13.67 22.89 11.23
N GLY A 12 14.18 23.47 12.32
CA GLY A 12 13.54 23.57 13.62
C GLY A 12 13.48 22.24 14.36
N VAL A 13 14.12 22.22 15.53
CA VAL A 13 14.15 21.07 16.42
C VAL A 13 13.40 21.48 17.68
N SER A 14 12.12 21.11 17.78
CA SER A 14 11.47 21.07 19.10
C SER A 14 11.73 19.69 19.67
N SER A 15 12.57 19.60 20.70
CA SER A 15 12.91 18.36 21.41
C SER A 15 13.32 17.16 20.53
N GLY A 16 13.93 17.42 19.37
CA GLY A 16 14.45 16.40 18.45
C GLY A 16 13.65 16.24 17.15
N ASN A 17 12.46 16.81 17.04
CA ASN A 17 11.58 16.65 15.87
C ASN A 17 11.62 17.84 14.91
N LEU A 18 11.46 17.52 13.62
CA LEU A 18 11.39 18.46 12.51
C LEU A 18 10.14 19.34 12.59
N THR A 19 10.27 20.65 12.69
CA THR A 19 9.11 21.56 12.62
C THR A 19 8.84 22.11 11.21
N GLN A 20 9.78 21.98 10.29
CA GLN A 20 9.60 22.39 8.89
C GLN A 20 10.44 21.56 7.91
N ALA A 21 9.84 21.12 6.81
CA ALA A 21 10.53 20.61 5.63
C ALA A 21 10.29 21.57 4.44
N ALA A 22 11.34 22.16 3.90
CA ALA A 22 11.27 22.89 2.65
C ALA A 22 11.89 22.07 1.51
N TYR A 23 11.17 21.99 0.41
CA TYR A 23 11.54 21.23 -0.77
C TYR A 23 11.77 22.16 -1.97
N PRO A 24 12.53 21.72 -2.98
CA PRO A 24 12.70 22.48 -4.21
C PRO A 24 11.36 22.77 -4.90
N GLY A 25 11.27 23.89 -5.61
CA GLY A 25 10.01 24.34 -6.20
C GLY A 25 9.07 25.05 -5.22
N GLY A 26 9.55 25.38 -4.01
CA GLY A 26 8.86 26.27 -3.06
C GLY A 26 7.92 25.58 -2.08
N LEU A 27 7.71 24.26 -2.20
CA LEU A 27 6.89 23.50 -1.26
C LEU A 27 7.50 23.55 0.14
N THR A 28 6.74 24.04 1.11
CA THR A 28 7.16 24.10 2.52
C THR A 28 6.08 23.46 3.38
N LEU A 29 6.44 22.38 4.07
CA LEU A 29 5.58 21.66 5.00
C LEU A 29 5.95 22.04 6.43
N ASN A 30 4.97 22.40 7.24
CA ASN A 30 5.16 22.77 8.64
C ASN A 30 4.51 21.73 9.54
N TYR A 31 5.14 21.50 10.69
CA TYR A 31 4.72 20.51 11.67
C TYR A 31 4.71 21.11 13.07
N THR A 32 3.71 20.76 13.86
CA THR A 32 3.67 21.08 15.29
C THR A 32 3.59 19.81 16.12
N TYR A 33 4.06 19.88 17.37
CA TYR A 33 4.13 18.73 18.27
C TYR A 33 3.68 19.13 19.67
N ASP A 34 3.21 18.14 20.44
CA ASP A 34 2.97 18.33 21.86
C ASP A 34 4.26 18.20 22.69
N GLU A 35 4.14 18.36 24.01
CA GLU A 35 5.26 18.26 24.96
C GLU A 35 5.92 16.86 24.98
N LEU A 36 5.22 15.83 24.50
CA LEU A 36 5.71 14.46 24.38
C LEU A 36 6.26 14.16 22.97
N ASN A 37 6.48 15.18 22.14
CA ASN A 37 7.00 15.05 20.79
C ASN A 37 6.11 14.23 19.83
N ARG A 38 4.80 14.19 20.09
CA ARG A 38 3.82 13.57 19.18
C ARG A 38 3.29 14.63 18.22
N LEU A 39 3.11 14.28 16.95
CA LEU A 39 2.66 15.20 15.89
C LEU A 39 1.24 15.71 16.19
N LEU A 40 1.05 17.02 16.32
CA LEU A 40 -0.26 17.65 16.50
C LEU A 40 -0.84 18.13 15.17
N THR A 41 -0.06 18.83 14.35
CA THR A 41 -0.55 19.33 13.05
C THR A 41 0.48 19.19 11.95
N ALA A 42 -0.02 18.98 10.74
CA ALA A 42 0.67 19.13 9.47
C ALA A 42 -0.27 19.87 8.50
N GLU A 43 0.20 20.25 7.31
CA GLU A 43 -0.69 20.82 6.28
C GLU A 43 -1.86 19.86 5.99
N GLY A 44 -3.11 20.34 6.09
CA GLY A 44 -4.30 19.50 5.86
C GLY A 44 -4.46 18.33 6.84
N LEU A 45 -3.85 18.39 8.03
CA LEU A 45 -3.99 17.37 9.07
C LEU A 45 -3.83 17.93 10.49
N ALA A 46 -4.75 17.59 11.38
CA ALA A 46 -4.58 17.72 12.81
C ALA A 46 -4.88 16.41 13.52
N LEU A 47 -4.05 16.03 14.49
CA LEU A 47 -4.19 14.81 15.29
C LEU A 47 -4.43 15.17 16.75
N THR A 48 -5.32 14.42 17.39
CA THR A 48 -5.57 14.49 18.84
C THR A 48 -5.25 13.15 19.48
N TYR A 49 -4.67 13.17 20.67
CA TYR A 49 -4.28 11.98 21.43
C TYR A 49 -4.99 11.92 22.78
N ASP A 50 -5.22 10.71 23.28
CA ASP A 50 -5.57 10.51 24.69
C ASP A 50 -4.33 10.59 25.61
N GLU A 51 -4.56 10.47 26.92
CA GLU A 51 -3.51 10.45 27.94
C GLU A 51 -2.53 9.28 27.78
N ARG A 52 -2.93 8.18 27.10
CA ARG A 52 -2.09 7.01 26.81
C ARG A 52 -1.31 7.15 25.50
N GLY A 53 -1.57 8.21 24.74
CA GLY A 53 -0.98 8.49 23.43
C GLY A 53 -1.55 7.72 22.28
N ASP A 54 -2.75 7.19 22.44
CA ASP A 54 -3.52 6.65 21.33
C ASP A 54 -4.19 7.80 20.56
N ILE A 55 -4.19 7.75 19.22
CA ILE A 55 -4.82 8.78 18.37
C ILE A 55 -6.34 8.65 18.49
N VAL A 56 -7.03 9.69 18.96
CA VAL A 56 -8.49 9.70 19.16
C VAL A 56 -9.23 10.52 18.12
N ASP A 57 -8.53 11.34 17.34
CA ASP A 57 -9.13 12.13 16.27
C ASP A 57 -8.10 12.46 15.18
N SER A 58 -8.51 12.31 13.93
CA SER A 58 -7.82 12.81 12.74
C SER A 58 -8.72 13.83 12.05
N ARG A 59 -8.24 15.07 11.89
CA ARG A 59 -9.00 16.15 11.25
C ARG A 59 -8.33 16.67 9.99
N ASP A 60 -9.12 16.94 8.98
CA ASP A 60 -8.76 17.80 7.86
C ASP A 60 -9.78 18.94 7.78
N GLY A 61 -9.35 20.16 8.08
CA GLY A 61 -10.26 21.29 8.30
C GLY A 61 -11.23 21.00 9.45
N ASN A 62 -12.53 20.97 9.15
CA ASN A 62 -13.58 20.69 10.13
C ASN A 62 -14.05 19.23 10.13
N ALA A 63 -13.64 18.44 9.13
CA ALA A 63 -14.00 17.03 9.06
C ALA A 63 -13.24 16.23 10.12
N SER A 64 -13.94 15.44 10.93
CA SER A 64 -13.36 14.70 12.05
C SER A 64 -13.56 13.19 11.92
N PHE A 65 -12.45 12.44 11.98
CA PHE A 65 -12.44 10.98 11.91
C PHE A 65 -11.87 10.44 13.22
N GLY A 66 -12.78 10.15 14.15
CA GLY A 66 -12.45 9.81 15.53
C GLY A 66 -12.17 8.34 15.75
N ALA A 67 -11.59 8.03 16.91
CA ALA A 67 -11.38 6.68 17.40
C ALA A 67 -11.49 6.61 18.93
N THR A 68 -11.99 5.47 19.44
CA THR A 68 -11.93 5.15 20.87
C THR A 68 -11.28 3.80 21.09
N TYR A 69 -10.77 3.57 22.30
CA TYR A 69 -10.03 2.35 22.64
C TYR A 69 -10.59 1.73 23.92
N ASP A 70 -10.51 0.41 24.03
CA ASP A 70 -10.82 -0.29 25.26
C ASP A 70 -9.69 -0.18 26.30
N ALA A 71 -9.86 -0.84 27.45
CA ALA A 71 -8.86 -0.85 28.51
C ALA A 71 -7.54 -1.52 28.09
N GLY A 72 -7.59 -2.44 27.11
CA GLY A 72 -6.44 -3.12 26.52
C GLY A 72 -5.78 -2.34 25.38
N ARG A 73 -6.19 -1.09 25.12
CA ARG A 73 -5.73 -0.25 23.99
C ARG A 73 -6.03 -0.84 22.61
N ARG A 74 -7.06 -1.68 22.52
CA ARG A 74 -7.60 -2.14 21.22
C ARG A 74 -8.66 -1.15 20.75
N LEU A 75 -8.73 -0.93 19.44
CA LEU A 75 -9.70 -0.03 18.82
C LEU A 75 -11.13 -0.52 19.14
N ARG A 76 -11.95 0.34 19.73
CA ARG A 76 -13.34 0.03 20.11
C ARG A 76 -14.34 0.64 19.15
N THR A 77 -14.13 1.89 18.75
CA THR A 77 -14.96 2.55 17.74
C THR A 77 -14.13 3.43 16.82
N VAL A 78 -14.65 3.67 15.61
CA VAL A 78 -14.23 4.73 14.69
C VAL A 78 -15.44 5.54 14.30
N THR A 79 -15.32 6.87 14.22
CA THR A 79 -16.41 7.76 13.80
C THR A 79 -16.10 8.44 12.46
N TYR A 80 -17.14 8.71 11.69
CA TYR A 80 -17.08 9.35 10.37
C TYR A 80 -17.82 10.68 10.45
N ASP A 81 -17.12 11.72 10.89
CA ASP A 81 -17.60 13.10 10.95
C ASP A 81 -18.95 13.29 11.66
N GLY A 82 -19.19 12.46 12.69
CA GLY A 82 -20.44 12.43 13.44
C GLY A 82 -21.65 11.86 12.69
N LEU A 83 -21.46 11.34 11.47
CA LEU A 83 -22.52 10.75 10.63
C LEU A 83 -22.64 9.24 10.79
N ALA A 84 -21.56 8.57 11.16
CA ALA A 84 -21.55 7.13 11.41
C ALA A 84 -20.54 6.76 12.50
N THR A 85 -20.80 5.65 13.17
CA THR A 85 -19.90 4.97 14.11
C THR A 85 -19.75 3.52 13.69
N VAL A 86 -18.51 3.07 13.53
CA VAL A 86 -18.15 1.66 13.39
C VAL A 86 -17.67 1.15 14.75
N THR A 87 -18.17 -0.01 15.18
CA THR A 87 -17.81 -0.67 16.44
C THR A 87 -17.05 -1.97 16.17
N TYR A 88 -16.03 -2.23 16.98
CA TYR A 88 -15.18 -3.43 16.92
C TYR A 88 -15.35 -4.27 18.19
N THR A 89 -15.59 -5.57 18.01
CA THR A 89 -15.69 -6.54 19.12
C THR A 89 -14.60 -7.60 19.00
N TYR A 90 -14.10 -8.06 20.14
CA TYR A 90 -13.02 -9.04 20.22
C TYR A 90 -13.37 -10.17 21.19
N ASP A 91 -12.81 -11.35 20.96
CA ASP A 91 -12.88 -12.47 21.91
C ASP A 91 -11.86 -12.33 23.07
N SER A 92 -11.83 -13.33 23.95
CA SER A 92 -10.91 -13.42 25.08
C SER A 92 -9.45 -13.68 24.68
N ARG A 93 -9.20 -14.11 23.44
CA ARG A 93 -7.86 -14.27 22.86
C ARG A 93 -7.34 -12.96 22.27
N ASN A 94 -8.19 -11.93 22.22
CA ASN A 94 -8.01 -10.63 21.56
C ASN A 94 -8.13 -10.64 20.03
N LEU A 95 -8.75 -11.68 19.47
CA LEU A 95 -9.04 -11.76 18.04
C LEU A 95 -10.33 -10.97 17.74
N LEU A 96 -10.33 -10.20 16.63
CA LEU A 96 -11.47 -9.41 16.18
C LEU A 96 -12.60 -10.33 15.74
N THR A 97 -13.75 -10.32 16.42
CA THR A 97 -14.88 -11.20 16.08
C THR A 97 -15.99 -10.51 15.31
N ARG A 98 -16.13 -9.18 15.42
CA ARG A 98 -17.19 -8.43 14.74
C ARG A 98 -16.79 -6.99 14.44
N VAL A 99 -17.20 -6.51 13.28
CA VAL A 99 -17.20 -5.10 12.86
C VAL A 99 -18.61 -4.76 12.41
N GLU A 100 -19.18 -3.67 12.90
CA GLU A 100 -20.52 -3.22 12.51
C GLU A 100 -20.65 -1.70 12.52
N ASP A 101 -21.50 -1.14 11.66
CA ASP A 101 -21.79 0.30 11.60
C ASP A 101 -23.24 0.62 12.00
N ASP A 102 -23.48 1.85 12.46
CA ASP A 102 -24.79 2.38 12.83
C ASP A 102 -25.49 3.17 11.71
N LEU A 103 -24.88 3.27 10.52
CA LEU A 103 -25.39 4.07 9.41
C LEU A 103 -26.27 3.24 8.47
N ALA A 104 -25.72 2.16 7.92
CA ALA A 104 -26.39 1.20 7.07
C ALA A 104 -26.76 -0.10 7.82
N GLY A 105 -26.25 -0.28 9.04
CA GLY A 105 -26.46 -1.51 9.82
C GLY A 105 -25.72 -2.72 9.23
N ALA A 106 -24.68 -2.47 8.41
CA ALA A 106 -23.87 -3.54 7.88
C ALA A 106 -22.93 -4.08 8.96
N TRP A 107 -22.62 -5.37 8.85
CA TRP A 107 -21.73 -6.03 9.78
C TRP A 107 -20.95 -7.15 9.09
N MET A 108 -19.79 -7.45 9.67
CA MET A 108 -18.98 -8.62 9.34
C MET A 108 -18.55 -9.32 10.62
N GLU A 109 -18.65 -10.65 10.62
CA GLU A 109 -18.19 -11.53 11.70
C GLU A 109 -17.04 -12.41 11.23
N PHE A 110 -16.14 -12.72 12.16
CA PHE A 110 -14.90 -13.43 11.90
C PHE A 110 -14.79 -14.63 12.85
N GLU A 111 -14.61 -15.82 12.28
CA GLU A 111 -14.44 -17.06 13.03
C GLU A 111 -13.01 -17.59 12.87
N TYR A 112 -12.50 -18.17 13.95
CA TYR A 112 -11.12 -18.64 14.03
C TYR A 112 -11.06 -20.06 14.57
N ASP A 113 -10.06 -20.83 14.14
CA ASP A 113 -9.72 -22.10 14.77
C ASP A 113 -8.96 -21.91 16.09
N ASP A 114 -8.56 -23.02 16.72
CA ASP A 114 -7.84 -23.03 18.00
C ASP A 114 -6.43 -22.43 17.89
N ASP A 115 -5.83 -22.46 16.70
CA ASP A 115 -4.53 -21.84 16.39
C ASP A 115 -4.65 -20.33 16.11
N GLY A 116 -5.87 -19.79 16.14
CA GLY A 116 -6.16 -18.39 15.86
C GLY A 116 -6.15 -18.04 14.36
N ARG A 117 -6.16 -19.04 13.47
CA ARG A 117 -6.28 -18.81 12.02
C ARG A 117 -7.75 -18.61 11.66
N LEU A 118 -8.02 -17.64 10.79
CA LEU A 118 -9.39 -17.31 10.38
C LEU A 118 -9.99 -18.39 9.48
N THR A 119 -11.10 -18.98 9.88
CA THR A 119 -11.77 -20.05 9.12
C THR A 119 -12.96 -19.55 8.31
N GLU A 120 -13.69 -18.55 8.80
CA GLU A 120 -14.87 -18.03 8.11
C GLU A 120 -15.05 -16.51 8.35
N ILE A 121 -15.55 -15.83 7.32
CA ILE A 121 -16.07 -14.47 7.39
C ILE A 121 -17.54 -14.52 7.02
N ARG A 122 -18.41 -13.96 7.85
CA ARG A 122 -19.85 -13.80 7.56
C ARG A 122 -20.18 -12.33 7.39
N ARG A 123 -21.07 -12.00 6.46
CA ARG A 123 -21.51 -10.63 6.17
C ARG A 123 -23.01 -10.49 6.41
N SER A 124 -23.48 -9.28 6.68
CA SER A 124 -24.91 -8.99 6.87
C SER A 124 -25.79 -9.28 5.65
N ASN A 125 -25.19 -9.33 4.46
CA ASN A 125 -25.87 -9.74 3.22
C ASN A 125 -25.98 -11.27 3.04
N GLY A 126 -25.53 -12.06 4.02
CA GLY A 126 -25.57 -13.51 4.02
C GLY A 126 -24.46 -14.20 3.24
N VAL A 127 -23.59 -13.47 2.54
CA VAL A 127 -22.44 -14.02 1.81
C VAL A 127 -21.33 -14.38 2.81
N THR A 128 -20.71 -15.55 2.62
CA THR A 128 -19.63 -16.02 3.49
C THR A 128 -18.34 -16.27 2.73
N THR A 129 -17.19 -16.07 3.36
CA THR A 129 -15.87 -16.45 2.82
C THR A 129 -15.26 -17.49 3.74
N ARG A 130 -14.82 -18.63 3.19
CA ARG A 130 -14.21 -19.73 3.95
C ARG A 130 -12.77 -19.93 3.55
N PHE A 131 -11.93 -20.24 4.54
CA PHE A 131 -10.51 -20.47 4.35
C PHE A 131 -10.16 -21.93 4.68
N THR A 132 -9.25 -22.50 3.89
CA THR A 132 -8.64 -23.81 4.19
C THR A 132 -7.14 -23.64 4.24
N TYR A 133 -6.51 -24.42 5.13
CA TYR A 133 -5.08 -24.36 5.41
C TYR A 133 -4.44 -25.72 5.18
N ASP A 134 -3.14 -25.71 4.85
CA ASP A 134 -2.30 -26.91 4.99
C ASP A 134 -1.77 -27.07 6.43
N ASP A 135 -1.05 -28.16 6.67
CA ASP A 135 -0.46 -28.48 7.97
C ASP A 135 0.57 -27.44 8.45
N ALA A 136 1.13 -26.63 7.55
CA ALA A 136 2.02 -25.52 7.87
C ALA A 136 1.26 -24.21 8.17
N GLY A 137 -0.08 -24.22 8.16
CA GLY A 137 -0.91 -23.05 8.41
C GLY A 137 -0.94 -22.05 7.26
N ARG A 138 -0.63 -22.47 6.03
CA ARG A 138 -0.67 -21.64 4.83
C ARG A 138 -2.02 -21.81 4.13
N VAL A 139 -2.60 -20.71 3.63
CA VAL A 139 -3.90 -20.75 2.95
C VAL A 139 -3.79 -21.52 1.64
N THR A 140 -4.57 -22.59 1.51
CA THR A 140 -4.69 -23.43 0.30
C THR A 140 -6.02 -23.24 -0.42
N ARG A 141 -7.02 -22.62 0.23
CA ARG A 141 -8.29 -22.29 -0.43
C ARG A 141 -8.95 -21.05 0.15
N ILE A 142 -9.51 -20.23 -0.72
CA ILE A 142 -10.43 -19.12 -0.39
C ILE A 142 -11.71 -19.35 -1.19
N ARG A 143 -12.84 -19.51 -0.50
CA ARG A 143 -14.13 -19.79 -1.15
C ARG A 143 -15.20 -18.84 -0.68
N ASP A 144 -15.77 -18.07 -1.59
CA ASP A 144 -16.92 -17.21 -1.34
C ASP A 144 -18.21 -17.96 -1.71
N VAL A 145 -19.11 -18.08 -0.75
CA VAL A 145 -20.41 -18.75 -0.88
C VAL A 145 -21.50 -17.69 -0.87
N GLY A 146 -22.39 -17.76 -1.86
CA GLY A 146 -23.50 -16.82 -2.01
C GLY A 146 -24.42 -16.77 -0.80
N ALA A 147 -25.29 -15.77 -0.79
CA ALA A 147 -26.14 -15.43 0.34
C ALA A 147 -26.86 -16.65 0.93
N ASN A 148 -26.79 -16.80 2.26
CA ASN A 148 -27.48 -17.84 3.03
C ASN A 148 -27.10 -19.27 2.60
N GLY A 149 -25.84 -19.49 2.22
CA GLY A 149 -25.35 -20.80 1.79
C GLY A 149 -25.71 -21.15 0.35
N GLY A 150 -26.00 -20.15 -0.48
CA GLY A 150 -26.29 -20.31 -1.90
C GLY A 150 -25.09 -20.79 -2.73
N SER A 151 -25.21 -20.72 -4.05
CA SER A 151 -24.14 -21.15 -4.96
C SER A 151 -22.82 -20.42 -4.68
N PRO A 152 -21.66 -21.09 -4.86
CA PRO A 152 -20.36 -20.42 -4.77
C PRO A 152 -20.28 -19.23 -5.74
N LEU A 153 -19.84 -18.08 -5.24
CA LEU A 153 -19.56 -16.90 -6.05
C LEU A 153 -18.11 -16.93 -6.56
N ALA A 154 -17.18 -17.40 -5.73
CA ALA A 154 -15.80 -17.62 -6.10
C ALA A 154 -15.18 -18.81 -5.37
N ASP A 155 -14.21 -19.45 -5.99
CA ASP A 155 -13.42 -20.53 -5.41
C ASP A 155 -11.99 -20.43 -5.94
N GLN A 156 -11.01 -20.29 -5.05
CA GLN A 156 -9.60 -20.14 -5.38
C GLN A 156 -8.83 -21.23 -4.62
N GLN A 157 -8.24 -22.19 -5.33
CA GLN A 157 -7.51 -23.33 -4.75
C GLN A 157 -6.04 -23.27 -5.15
N TYR A 158 -5.15 -23.23 -4.17
CA TYR A 158 -3.72 -23.02 -4.36
C TYR A 158 -2.92 -24.29 -4.12
N THR A 159 -2.08 -24.64 -5.08
CA THR A 159 -0.99 -25.61 -4.89
C THR A 159 0.26 -24.83 -4.49
N LEU A 160 0.85 -25.17 -3.34
CA LEU A 160 2.01 -24.47 -2.80
C LEU A 160 3.28 -25.34 -2.90
N ASN A 161 4.43 -24.73 -3.16
CA ASN A 161 5.74 -25.39 -2.99
C ASN A 161 6.14 -25.50 -1.50
N ALA A 162 7.34 -26.02 -1.24
CA ALA A 162 7.86 -26.17 0.13
C ALA A 162 8.03 -24.81 0.83
N GLU A 163 8.35 -23.76 0.07
CA GLU A 163 8.56 -22.39 0.54
C GLU A 163 7.24 -21.62 0.78
N GLY A 164 6.09 -22.16 0.33
CA GLY A 164 4.77 -21.56 0.50
C GLY A 164 4.32 -20.65 -0.64
N GLU A 165 5.06 -20.66 -1.74
CA GLU A 165 4.75 -19.92 -2.96
C GLU A 165 3.69 -20.68 -3.77
N PRO A 166 2.69 -19.97 -4.31
CA PRO A 166 1.70 -20.59 -5.19
C PRO A 166 2.37 -20.97 -6.52
N VAL A 167 2.37 -22.26 -6.84
CA VAL A 167 2.84 -22.79 -8.13
C VAL A 167 1.69 -23.08 -9.09
N GLN A 168 0.47 -23.17 -8.58
CA GLN A 168 -0.75 -23.30 -9.37
C GLN A 168 -1.93 -22.71 -8.60
N VAL A 169 -2.89 -22.13 -9.33
CA VAL A 169 -4.19 -21.77 -8.78
C VAL A 169 -5.30 -22.30 -9.68
N ALA A 170 -6.15 -23.19 -9.16
CA ALA A 170 -7.40 -23.57 -9.80
C ALA A 170 -8.49 -22.63 -9.29
N ARG A 171 -9.14 -21.87 -10.18
CA ARG A 171 -10.10 -20.84 -9.78
C ARG A 171 -11.41 -20.86 -10.57
N THR A 172 -12.48 -20.48 -9.89
CA THR A 172 -13.77 -20.09 -10.48
C THR A 172 -14.09 -18.71 -9.93
N LEU A 173 -14.17 -17.69 -10.79
CA LEU A 173 -14.49 -16.32 -10.39
C LEU A 173 -15.72 -15.80 -11.16
N PRO A 174 -16.42 -14.77 -10.67
CA PRO A 174 -17.51 -14.13 -11.40
C PRO A 174 -17.08 -13.55 -12.75
N PHE A 175 -15.82 -13.11 -12.84
CA PHE A 175 -15.20 -12.64 -14.07
C PHE A 175 -13.74 -13.09 -14.11
N ASP A 176 -13.38 -13.89 -15.12
CA ASP A 176 -12.05 -14.49 -15.26
C ASP A 176 -11.64 -14.62 -16.74
N PRO A 177 -11.39 -13.50 -17.45
CA PRO A 177 -10.80 -13.57 -18.77
C PRO A 177 -9.39 -14.17 -18.66
N ALA A 178 -9.06 -15.10 -19.56
CA ALA A 178 -7.69 -15.57 -19.68
C ALA A 178 -6.77 -14.38 -20.02
N PRO A 179 -5.62 -14.23 -19.34
CA PRO A 179 -4.65 -13.20 -19.72
C PRO A 179 -4.16 -13.49 -21.14
N ASP A 180 -4.04 -12.43 -21.95
CA ASP A 180 -3.37 -12.55 -23.25
C ASP A 180 -1.87 -12.77 -22.98
N PRO A 181 -1.28 -13.92 -23.34
CA PRO A 181 0.12 -14.19 -23.10
C PRO A 181 1.05 -13.20 -23.83
N GLU A 182 0.61 -12.60 -24.94
CA GLU A 182 1.38 -11.56 -25.63
C GLU A 182 1.34 -10.22 -24.87
N ALA A 183 0.26 -9.95 -24.13
CA ALA A 183 0.13 -8.74 -23.32
C ALA A 183 1.05 -8.71 -22.08
N LEU A 184 1.64 -9.85 -21.70
CA LEU A 184 2.61 -9.97 -20.60
C LEU A 184 4.07 -9.74 -21.06
N ALA A 185 4.33 -9.71 -22.36
CA ALA A 185 5.68 -9.60 -22.91
C ALA A 185 6.16 -8.15 -22.96
N LEU A 186 6.75 -7.66 -21.86
CA LEU A 186 7.27 -6.31 -21.77
C LEU A 186 8.74 -6.22 -22.24
N ASN A 187 8.95 -5.70 -23.45
CA ASN A 187 10.29 -5.48 -24.01
C ASN A 187 10.74 -4.01 -23.82
N LEU A 188 11.44 -3.75 -22.72
CA LEU A 188 11.97 -2.43 -22.39
C LEU A 188 13.50 -2.43 -22.30
N THR A 189 14.10 -1.29 -22.66
CA THR A 189 15.54 -1.04 -22.51
C THR A 189 15.78 -0.09 -21.35
N TYR A 190 16.96 -0.18 -20.73
CA TYR A 190 17.30 0.52 -19.50
C TYR A 190 18.70 1.10 -19.52
N ASP A 191 18.90 2.19 -18.78
CA ASP A 191 20.22 2.70 -18.42
C ASP A 191 20.75 2.09 -17.11
N ASP A 192 21.96 2.46 -16.72
CA ASP A 192 22.62 2.00 -15.48
C ASP A 192 21.92 2.52 -14.20
N ALA A 193 21.07 3.55 -14.32
CA ALA A 193 20.25 4.06 -13.22
C ALA A 193 18.91 3.32 -13.09
N GLY A 194 18.61 2.38 -13.99
CA GLY A 194 17.35 1.63 -14.03
C GLY A 194 16.19 2.39 -14.69
N GLN A 195 16.47 3.50 -15.37
CA GLN A 195 15.48 4.30 -16.09
C GLN A 195 15.20 3.68 -17.46
N ILE A 196 13.94 3.72 -17.92
CA ILE A 196 13.54 3.20 -19.23
C ILE A 196 14.10 4.11 -20.34
N THR A 197 14.84 3.52 -21.29
CA THR A 197 15.39 4.21 -22.47
C THR A 197 14.59 3.95 -23.76
N SER A 198 13.54 3.13 -23.69
CA SER A 198 12.65 2.87 -24.83
C SER A 198 11.97 4.17 -25.32
N PRO A 199 11.60 4.28 -26.62
CA PRO A 199 10.98 5.49 -27.15
C PRO A 199 9.72 5.90 -26.39
N GLY A 200 9.56 7.22 -26.16
CA GLY A 200 8.40 7.80 -25.48
C GLY A 200 8.51 7.88 -23.96
N TYR A 201 9.56 7.30 -23.35
CA TYR A 201 9.86 7.47 -21.93
C TYR A 201 10.83 8.62 -21.69
N ALA A 202 10.63 9.36 -20.61
CA ALA A 202 11.53 10.43 -20.19
C ALA A 202 11.58 10.53 -18.66
N TYR A 203 12.70 11.06 -18.15
CA TYR A 203 12.93 11.25 -16.72
C TYR A 203 13.51 12.64 -16.47
N ASP A 204 13.23 13.19 -15.30
CA ASP A 204 13.94 14.38 -14.84
C ASP A 204 15.27 14.04 -14.16
N ALA A 205 16.04 15.07 -13.82
CA ALA A 205 17.36 14.91 -13.20
C ALA A 205 17.33 14.20 -11.83
N ARG A 206 16.16 14.02 -11.19
CA ARG A 206 16.02 13.23 -9.95
C ARG A 206 15.68 11.76 -10.23
N GLY A 207 15.52 11.38 -11.49
CA GLY A 207 15.09 10.05 -11.89
C GLY A 207 13.59 9.81 -11.67
N ARG A 208 12.76 10.85 -11.75
CA ARG A 208 11.30 10.68 -11.75
C ARG A 208 10.82 10.60 -13.20
N GLN A 209 10.01 9.60 -13.52
CA GLN A 209 9.51 9.41 -14.88
C GLN A 209 8.53 10.52 -15.24
N THR A 210 8.86 11.39 -16.20
CA THR A 210 8.03 12.53 -16.62
C THR A 210 7.18 12.25 -17.85
N ALA A 211 7.51 11.20 -18.61
CA ALA A 211 6.72 10.75 -19.75
C ALA A 211 6.75 9.23 -19.92
N ALA A 212 5.67 8.70 -20.50
CA ALA A 212 5.58 7.39 -21.13
C ALA A 212 4.77 7.54 -22.43
N PRO A 213 4.73 6.55 -23.34
CA PRO A 213 3.86 6.62 -24.51
C PRO A 213 2.42 6.99 -24.14
N GLY A 214 1.93 8.11 -24.69
CA GLY A 214 0.57 8.63 -24.43
C GLY A 214 0.33 9.25 -23.05
N ARG A 215 1.34 9.29 -22.17
CA ARG A 215 1.18 9.73 -20.76
C ARG A 215 2.25 10.76 -20.37
N ALA A 216 1.85 11.75 -19.59
CA ALA A 216 2.75 12.74 -18.98
C ALA A 216 2.55 12.80 -17.46
N PHE A 217 3.63 13.01 -16.73
CA PHE A 217 3.63 13.01 -15.27
C PHE A 217 4.35 14.23 -14.72
N ALA A 218 3.77 14.87 -13.69
CA ALA A 218 4.39 15.98 -12.98
C ALA A 218 4.48 15.69 -11.47
N TYR A 219 5.52 16.23 -10.83
CA TYR A 219 5.82 15.93 -9.43
C TYR A 219 6.02 17.19 -8.59
N SER A 220 5.64 17.11 -7.31
CA SER A 220 5.97 18.12 -6.32
C SER A 220 7.48 18.15 -6.02
N GLY A 221 7.91 19.15 -5.25
CA GLY A 221 9.27 19.22 -4.69
C GLY A 221 9.66 18.00 -3.86
N ALA A 222 8.68 17.36 -3.21
CA ALA A 222 8.83 16.15 -2.40
C ALA A 222 8.71 14.85 -3.22
N SER A 223 8.77 14.93 -4.56
CA SER A 223 8.71 13.78 -5.46
C SER A 223 7.41 12.98 -5.41
N ARG A 224 6.30 13.63 -5.05
CA ARG A 224 4.94 13.05 -5.15
C ARG A 224 4.31 13.41 -6.48
N LEU A 225 3.58 12.48 -7.10
CA LEU A 225 2.88 12.69 -8.37
C LEU A 225 1.75 13.69 -8.18
N VAL A 226 1.88 14.92 -8.69
CA VAL A 226 0.84 15.96 -8.56
C VAL A 226 -0.03 16.08 -9.81
N SER A 227 0.39 15.48 -10.92
CA SER A 227 -0.42 15.42 -12.12
C SER A 227 -0.08 14.22 -12.98
N VAL A 228 -1.11 13.60 -13.54
CA VAL A 228 -1.03 12.64 -14.62
C VAL A 228 -1.97 13.05 -15.75
N THR A 229 -1.47 13.05 -16.98
CA THR A 229 -2.24 13.30 -18.20
C THR A 229 -2.17 12.07 -19.09
N ALA A 230 -3.32 11.57 -19.54
CA ALA A 230 -3.45 10.46 -20.47
C ALA A 230 -4.68 10.68 -21.36
N ASP A 231 -4.57 10.38 -22.66
CA ASP A 231 -5.68 10.48 -23.63
C ASP A 231 -6.39 11.85 -23.65
N GLY A 232 -5.66 12.93 -23.37
CA GLY A 232 -6.19 14.29 -23.31
C GLY A 232 -6.88 14.66 -21.99
N THR A 233 -7.07 13.71 -21.07
CA THR A 233 -7.61 13.93 -19.73
C THR A 233 -6.46 14.12 -18.74
N THR A 234 -6.61 15.07 -17.80
CA THR A 234 -5.62 15.32 -16.75
C THR A 234 -6.25 15.15 -15.37
N ALA A 235 -5.61 14.34 -14.53
CA ALA A 235 -5.86 14.33 -13.10
C ALA A 235 -4.81 15.18 -12.39
N ALA A 236 -5.27 16.12 -11.56
CA ALA A 236 -4.45 16.86 -10.62
C ALA A 236 -4.63 16.28 -9.20
N LEU A 237 -3.53 16.05 -8.51
CA LEU A 237 -3.47 15.40 -7.20
C LEU A 237 -2.85 16.33 -6.17
N THR A 238 -3.46 16.44 -5.00
CA THR A 238 -2.88 17.16 -3.85
C THR A 238 -2.70 16.23 -2.66
N TYR A 239 -1.77 16.58 -1.78
CA TYR A 239 -1.41 15.77 -0.61
C TYR A 239 -1.40 16.62 0.64
N ASN A 240 -1.64 16.00 1.79
CA ASN A 240 -1.44 16.63 3.08
C ASN A 240 0.07 16.67 3.44
N GLY A 241 0.41 17.25 4.59
CA GLY A 241 1.78 17.44 5.05
C GLY A 241 2.52 16.14 5.43
N LEU A 242 1.81 15.01 5.50
CA LEU A 242 2.40 13.66 5.62
C LEU A 242 2.57 12.95 4.28
N GLY A 243 2.09 13.56 3.19
CA GLY A 243 2.16 13.01 1.85
C GLY A 243 1.07 11.99 1.54
N ASP A 244 -0.04 12.02 2.28
CA ASP A 244 -1.24 11.22 1.99
C ASP A 244 -2.16 12.00 1.05
N LEU A 245 -2.83 11.31 0.11
CA LEU A 245 -3.63 11.98 -0.92
C LEU A 245 -4.82 12.69 -0.28
N ARG A 246 -4.98 13.98 -0.60
CA ARG A 246 -6.03 14.84 -0.08
C ARG A 246 -7.10 15.14 -1.11
N THR A 247 -6.72 15.44 -2.35
CA THR A 247 -7.70 15.70 -3.42
C THR A 247 -7.27 15.14 -4.75
N ARG A 248 -8.27 14.84 -5.59
CA ARG A 248 -8.13 14.52 -7.00
C ARG A 248 -9.10 15.39 -7.80
N THR A 249 -8.60 16.11 -8.80
CA THR A 249 -9.40 16.94 -9.71
C THR A 249 -9.25 16.46 -11.14
N VAL A 250 -10.37 16.14 -11.81
CA VAL A 250 -10.44 15.80 -13.24
C VAL A 250 -11.60 16.56 -13.85
N ASP A 251 -11.39 17.20 -15.00
CA ASP A 251 -12.41 17.96 -15.73
C ASP A 251 -13.19 18.97 -14.86
N GLY A 252 -12.49 19.59 -13.90
CA GLY A 252 -13.05 20.55 -12.95
C GLY A 252 -13.79 19.93 -11.76
N ALA A 253 -14.02 18.62 -11.73
CA ALA A 253 -14.63 17.91 -10.62
C ALA A 253 -13.57 17.46 -9.60
N THR A 254 -13.72 17.89 -8.35
CA THR A 254 -12.80 17.54 -7.25
C THR A 254 -13.43 16.53 -6.30
N THR A 255 -12.69 15.44 -6.04
CA THR A 255 -12.97 14.49 -4.96
C THR A 255 -11.97 14.72 -3.83
N HIS A 256 -12.47 14.85 -2.61
CA HIS A 256 -11.71 14.97 -1.37
C HIS A 256 -11.58 13.60 -0.71
N TYR A 257 -10.39 13.30 -0.21
CA TYR A 257 -10.07 12.06 0.48
C TYR A 257 -9.68 12.36 1.92
N TYR A 258 -10.30 11.63 2.84
CA TYR A 258 -10.07 11.81 4.26
C TYR A 258 -9.47 10.55 4.88
N HIS A 259 -8.55 10.74 5.82
CA HIS A 259 -7.79 9.67 6.45
C HIS A 259 -8.12 9.54 7.93
N ASN A 260 -8.01 8.31 8.46
CA ASN A 260 -8.02 8.08 9.90
C ASN A 260 -6.70 7.43 10.33
N TYR A 261 -5.89 8.17 11.08
CA TYR A 261 -4.57 7.74 11.52
C TYR A 261 -4.60 6.81 12.73
N ALA A 262 -5.77 6.58 13.34
CA ALA A 262 -5.97 5.55 14.36
C ALA A 262 -6.02 4.13 13.78
N LEU A 263 -6.27 4.00 12.47
CA LEU A 263 -6.29 2.72 11.77
C LEU A 263 -4.90 2.38 11.21
N GLY A 264 -4.59 1.08 11.17
CA GLY A 264 -3.39 0.58 10.51
C GLY A 264 -3.35 1.01 9.03
N LEU A 265 -2.14 1.34 8.54
CA LEU A 265 -1.90 1.83 7.17
C LEU A 265 -2.54 3.19 6.83
N TRP A 266 -3.11 3.91 7.81
CA TRP A 266 -3.67 5.26 7.68
C TRP A 266 -4.55 5.42 6.42
N PRO A 267 -5.55 4.56 6.22
CA PRO A 267 -6.26 4.46 4.96
C PRO A 267 -7.15 5.67 4.73
N ILE A 268 -7.54 5.86 3.47
CA ILE A 268 -8.66 6.73 3.11
C ILE A 268 -9.94 6.08 3.65
N VAL A 269 -10.61 6.77 4.56
CA VAL A 269 -11.86 6.36 5.21
C VAL A 269 -13.09 7.04 4.64
N ALA A 270 -12.93 8.15 3.90
CA ALA A 270 -14.04 8.83 3.26
C ALA A 270 -13.66 9.50 1.94
N GLU A 271 -14.65 9.58 1.05
CA GLU A 271 -14.63 10.41 -0.15
C GLU A 271 -15.76 11.43 -0.10
N ALA A 272 -15.49 12.68 -0.46
CA ALA A 272 -16.52 13.71 -0.63
C ALA A 272 -16.39 14.42 -1.98
N SER A 273 -17.52 14.82 -2.55
CA SER A 273 -17.51 15.70 -3.73
C SER A 273 -17.46 17.15 -3.26
N ALA A 274 -16.51 17.92 -3.75
CA ALA A 274 -16.67 19.37 -3.76
C ALA A 274 -17.58 19.72 -4.94
N GLN A 275 -18.81 20.16 -4.68
CA GLN A 275 -19.44 21.03 -5.68
C GLN A 275 -18.63 22.33 -5.65
N THR A 276 -18.04 22.68 -6.78
CA THR A 276 -17.17 23.85 -6.95
C THR A 276 -17.83 25.10 -6.39
N SER A 277 -17.32 25.56 -5.25
CA SER A 277 -17.31 26.97 -4.90
C SER A 277 -15.97 27.22 -4.23
N GLU A 278 -15.10 27.88 -4.99
CA GLU A 278 -13.79 28.33 -4.55
C GLU A 278 -13.88 29.02 -3.18
N VAL A 279 -12.90 28.83 -2.31
CA VAL A 279 -12.07 29.94 -1.81
C VAL A 279 -10.77 29.36 -1.24
N SER A 280 -9.70 29.81 -1.87
CA SER A 280 -8.33 29.91 -1.36
C SER A 280 -8.24 30.47 0.05
N GLY A 281 -7.48 29.81 0.91
CA GLY A 281 -6.84 30.43 2.07
C GLY A 281 -7.49 30.10 3.40
N ASP A 282 -6.64 29.59 4.29
CA ASP A 282 -6.78 29.58 5.75
C ASP A 282 -8.12 29.04 6.29
N PHE A 283 -8.12 27.76 6.70
CA PHE A 283 -9.27 27.08 7.29
C PHE A 283 -9.58 27.62 8.70
N GLY A 284 -10.06 28.85 8.75
CA GLY A 284 -10.68 29.47 9.91
C GLY A 284 -12.16 29.10 9.96
N SER A 285 -12.53 28.27 10.94
CA SER A 285 -13.86 28.14 11.53
C SER A 285 -15.04 27.87 10.56
N LEU A 286 -15.45 26.59 10.45
CA LEU A 286 -16.84 26.25 10.09
C LEU A 286 -17.50 25.44 11.20
N ALA A 287 -17.45 25.98 12.43
CA ALA A 287 -18.40 25.62 13.45
C ALA A 287 -19.73 26.32 13.15
N GLY A 288 -20.61 25.64 12.41
CA GLY A 288 -22.01 26.05 12.32
C GLY A 288 -22.64 25.95 10.95
N SER A 289 -22.78 24.74 10.39
CA SER A 289 -23.99 24.31 9.69
C SER A 289 -23.92 22.81 9.41
N ARG A 290 -24.60 22.05 10.27
CA ARG A 290 -24.91 20.62 10.10
C ARG A 290 -25.98 20.48 9.00
N GLY A 291 -25.76 19.52 8.09
CA GLY A 291 -26.79 18.95 7.22
C GLY A 291 -27.01 19.69 5.90
N GLN A 292 -26.79 18.96 4.80
CA GLN A 292 -27.06 19.34 3.41
C GLN A 292 -26.27 20.53 2.84
N GLY A 293 -25.24 20.22 2.04
CA GLY A 293 -24.70 21.14 1.02
C GLY A 293 -23.49 21.97 1.46
N GLY A 294 -22.32 21.34 1.45
CA GLY A 294 -21.02 22.01 1.45
C GLY A 294 -19.94 21.10 0.86
N GLU A 295 -19.88 19.87 1.38
CA GLU A 295 -19.31 18.70 0.70
C GLU A 295 -20.18 17.49 1.07
N GLY A 296 -20.88 16.90 0.09
CA GLY A 296 -21.64 15.67 0.33
C GLY A 296 -20.66 14.50 0.30
N TYR A 297 -20.51 13.78 1.42
CA TYR A 297 -19.76 12.52 1.43
C TYR A 297 -20.37 11.57 0.38
N LYS A 298 -19.56 11.15 -0.58
CA LYS A 298 -19.92 10.14 -1.56
C LYS A 298 -19.94 8.78 -0.89
N ARG A 299 -18.94 8.51 -0.04
CA ARG A 299 -18.68 7.19 0.51
C ARG A 299 -17.85 7.23 1.78
N PHE A 300 -18.13 6.29 2.67
CA PHE A 300 -17.27 5.88 3.77
C PHE A 300 -16.76 4.47 3.54
N TYR A 301 -15.54 4.20 4.00
CA TYR A 301 -14.86 2.92 3.89
C TYR A 301 -14.56 2.35 5.27
N VAL A 302 -15.03 1.14 5.51
CA VAL A 302 -14.85 0.44 6.77
C VAL A 302 -13.69 -0.55 6.64
N TYR A 303 -12.75 -0.47 7.58
CA TYR A 303 -11.57 -1.31 7.65
C TYR A 303 -11.56 -2.09 8.97
N THR A 304 -10.79 -3.17 9.02
CA THR A 304 -10.31 -3.74 10.29
C THR A 304 -9.36 -2.75 11.00
N PRO A 305 -9.11 -2.91 12.32
CA PRO A 305 -8.13 -2.08 13.03
C PRO A 305 -6.73 -2.11 12.38
N GLY A 306 -6.35 -3.22 11.75
CA GLY A 306 -5.08 -3.39 11.05
C GLY A 306 -5.02 -2.78 9.64
N GLY A 307 -6.08 -2.13 9.16
CA GLY A 307 -6.08 -1.45 7.86
C GLY A 307 -6.50 -2.29 6.66
N ALA A 308 -7.07 -3.49 6.88
CA ALA A 308 -7.66 -4.27 5.80
C ALA A 308 -9.10 -3.83 5.52
N LEU A 309 -9.40 -3.44 4.28
CA LEU A 309 -10.71 -3.00 3.79
C LEU A 309 -11.74 -4.13 3.89
N LEU A 310 -12.95 -3.78 4.29
CA LEU A 310 -14.06 -4.70 4.50
C LEU A 310 -15.23 -4.39 3.57
N TYR A 311 -15.81 -3.21 3.74
CA TYR A 311 -16.96 -2.75 2.97
C TYR A 311 -16.97 -1.23 2.88
N SER A 312 -17.78 -0.71 1.96
CA SER A 312 -18.06 0.72 1.87
C SER A 312 -19.54 1.00 2.03
N MET A 313 -19.86 2.17 2.58
CA MET A 313 -21.21 2.65 2.80
C MET A 313 -21.39 4.05 2.18
N GLU A 314 -22.50 4.27 1.49
CA GLU A 314 -22.85 5.57 0.91
C GLU A 314 -23.83 6.29 1.85
N PRO A 315 -23.42 7.39 2.52
CA PRO A 315 -24.26 8.02 3.54
C PRO A 315 -25.56 8.65 2.98
N GLY A 316 -25.59 9.00 1.69
CA GLY A 316 -26.80 9.55 1.07
C GLY A 316 -27.88 8.50 0.77
N SER A 317 -27.50 7.26 0.46
CA SER A 317 -28.40 6.20 0.02
C SER A 317 -28.55 5.05 1.03
N GLY A 318 -27.60 4.92 1.97
CA GLY A 318 -27.45 3.74 2.81
C GLY A 318 -26.93 2.51 2.06
N ALA A 319 -26.52 2.66 0.79
CA ALA A 319 -26.04 1.54 0.01
C ALA A 319 -24.70 1.02 0.56
N VAL A 320 -24.59 -0.30 0.66
CA VAL A 320 -23.38 -0.99 1.13
C VAL A 320 -22.85 -1.89 0.01
N ARG A 321 -21.51 -1.90 -0.11
CA ARG A 321 -20.78 -2.84 -0.97
C ARG A 321 -19.70 -3.54 -0.18
N PHE A 322 -19.74 -4.87 -0.14
CA PHE A 322 -18.74 -5.72 0.49
C PHE A 322 -17.67 -6.13 -0.50
N TYR A 323 -16.41 -6.07 -0.08
CA TYR A 323 -15.27 -6.41 -0.92
C TYR A 323 -14.88 -7.88 -0.73
N HIS A 324 -14.55 -8.54 -1.84
CA HIS A 324 -14.06 -9.91 -1.89
C HIS A 324 -12.72 -9.93 -2.60
N PHE A 325 -11.73 -10.61 -2.02
CA PHE A 325 -10.33 -10.47 -2.40
C PHE A 325 -9.70 -11.79 -2.82
N ASP A 326 -8.63 -11.70 -3.61
CA ASP A 326 -7.70 -12.80 -3.79
C ASP A 326 -6.76 -12.98 -2.57
N ARG A 327 -5.80 -13.91 -2.68
CA ARG A 327 -4.82 -14.17 -1.61
C ARG A 327 -3.91 -12.96 -1.29
N VAL A 328 -3.59 -12.12 -2.28
CA VAL A 328 -2.70 -10.96 -2.10
C VAL A 328 -3.45 -9.66 -1.80
N GLY A 329 -4.78 -9.70 -1.77
CA GLY A 329 -5.63 -8.58 -1.39
C GLY A 329 -6.17 -7.74 -2.55
N SER A 330 -6.12 -8.22 -3.79
CA SER A 330 -6.77 -7.57 -4.93
C SER A 330 -8.27 -7.84 -4.91
N THR A 331 -9.07 -6.80 -5.13
CA THR A 331 -10.54 -6.90 -5.18
C THR A 331 -10.94 -7.70 -6.41
N LEU A 332 -11.53 -8.89 -6.21
CA LEU A 332 -12.04 -9.75 -7.27
C LEU A 332 -13.46 -9.37 -7.66
N PHE A 333 -14.32 -9.06 -6.68
CA PHE A 333 -15.69 -8.65 -6.92
C PHE A 333 -16.29 -7.94 -5.71
N LEU A 334 -17.42 -7.27 -5.92
CA LEU A 334 -18.21 -6.62 -4.89
C LEU A 334 -19.58 -7.29 -4.78
N THR A 335 -20.11 -7.40 -3.55
CA THR A 335 -21.51 -7.76 -3.34
C THR A 335 -22.28 -6.62 -2.68
N ASP A 336 -23.52 -6.39 -3.12
CA ASP A 336 -24.40 -5.40 -2.49
C ASP A 336 -25.00 -5.89 -1.15
N GLY A 337 -25.85 -5.07 -0.54
CA GLY A 337 -26.56 -5.42 0.70
C GLY A 337 -27.51 -6.62 0.59
N SER A 338 -27.82 -7.11 -0.61
CA SER A 338 -28.63 -8.31 -0.87
C SER A 338 -27.80 -9.55 -1.23
N GLY A 339 -26.48 -9.40 -1.35
CA GLY A 339 -25.55 -10.48 -1.68
C GLY A 339 -25.41 -10.74 -3.18
N GLN A 340 -25.94 -9.85 -4.04
CA GLN A 340 -25.73 -9.92 -5.49
C GLN A 340 -24.37 -9.34 -5.87
N VAL A 341 -23.70 -9.96 -6.84
CA VAL A 341 -22.45 -9.45 -7.40
C VAL A 341 -22.75 -8.21 -8.24
N THR A 342 -22.21 -7.05 -7.88
CA THR A 342 -22.41 -5.79 -8.62
C THR A 342 -21.26 -5.45 -9.53
N ASP A 343 -20.05 -5.87 -9.13
CA ASP A 343 -18.82 -5.60 -9.86
C ASP A 343 -17.90 -6.80 -9.78
N ALA A 344 -17.14 -7.06 -10.84
CA ALA A 344 -16.12 -8.10 -10.90
C ALA A 344 -14.91 -7.61 -11.71
N TYR A 345 -13.71 -7.90 -11.23
CA TYR A 345 -12.45 -7.37 -11.75
C TYR A 345 -11.48 -8.51 -12.06
N ALA A 346 -10.71 -8.35 -13.12
CA ALA A 346 -9.65 -9.27 -13.49
C ALA A 346 -8.36 -8.52 -13.75
N TYR A 347 -7.26 -9.07 -13.25
CA TYR A 347 -5.93 -8.48 -13.37
C TYR A 347 -4.92 -9.50 -13.86
N ASP A 348 -3.86 -9.02 -14.49
CA ASP A 348 -2.63 -9.79 -14.58
C ASP A 348 -1.87 -9.81 -13.24
N PRO A 349 -0.80 -10.61 -13.10
CA PRO A 349 -0.04 -10.70 -11.86
C PRO A 349 0.51 -9.35 -11.34
N TYR A 350 0.83 -8.42 -12.24
CA TYR A 350 1.40 -7.12 -11.92
C TYR A 350 0.33 -6.02 -11.77
N GLY A 351 -0.95 -6.37 -11.85
CA GLY A 351 -2.06 -5.46 -11.62
C GLY A 351 -2.59 -4.75 -12.85
N ASN A 352 -2.19 -5.12 -14.08
CA ASN A 352 -2.87 -4.58 -15.27
C ASN A 352 -4.31 -5.07 -15.27
N LEU A 353 -5.26 -4.13 -15.34
CA LEU A 353 -6.68 -4.45 -15.38
C LEU A 353 -7.03 -5.07 -16.75
N LEU A 354 -7.31 -6.36 -16.76
CA LEU A 354 -7.76 -7.11 -17.95
C LEU A 354 -9.21 -6.81 -18.28
N GLY A 355 -10.00 -6.44 -17.27
CA GLY A 355 -11.35 -5.94 -17.45
C GLY A 355 -12.08 -5.74 -16.12
N HIS A 356 -13.21 -5.05 -16.21
CA HIS A 356 -14.14 -4.80 -15.12
C HIS A 356 -15.57 -4.96 -15.65
N GLN A 357 -16.37 -5.75 -14.95
CA GLN A 357 -17.82 -5.79 -15.12
C GLN A 357 -18.45 -5.05 -13.96
N GLY A 358 -19.47 -4.23 -14.21
CA GLY A 358 -20.12 -3.40 -13.19
C GLY A 358 -19.96 -1.90 -13.48
N GLY A 359 -20.53 -1.08 -12.62
CA GLY A 359 -20.58 0.38 -12.80
C GLY A 359 -20.24 1.16 -11.53
N SER A 360 -19.73 0.50 -10.50
CA SER A 360 -19.41 1.18 -9.25
C SER A 360 -18.14 2.01 -9.41
N ASP A 361 -18.27 3.32 -9.18
CA ASP A 361 -17.15 4.26 -9.09
C ASP A 361 -16.51 4.14 -7.71
N GLN A 362 -15.64 3.14 -7.52
CA GLN A 362 -14.85 2.92 -6.31
C GLN A 362 -13.39 2.63 -6.68
N PRO A 363 -12.40 3.10 -5.90
CA PRO A 363 -11.03 3.10 -6.38
C PRO A 363 -10.14 1.99 -5.78
N PHE A 364 -10.64 1.12 -4.91
CA PHE A 364 -9.85 0.05 -4.30
C PHE A 364 -9.95 -1.25 -5.11
N THR A 365 -9.03 -1.42 -6.06
CA THR A 365 -9.00 -2.55 -7.01
C THR A 365 -7.82 -3.49 -6.71
N TYR A 366 -6.72 -3.44 -7.48
CA TYR A 366 -5.53 -4.28 -7.24
C TYR A 366 -4.88 -3.96 -5.89
N VAL A 367 -4.65 -5.00 -5.07
CA VAL A 367 -4.19 -4.87 -3.68
C VAL A 367 -5.07 -3.89 -2.85
N GLY A 368 -6.31 -3.66 -3.30
CA GLY A 368 -7.25 -2.68 -2.74
C GLY A 368 -7.62 -2.95 -1.29
N ARG A 369 -7.47 -4.20 -0.84
CA ARG A 369 -7.59 -4.59 0.57
C ARG A 369 -6.75 -3.70 1.49
N TYR A 370 -5.58 -3.26 1.05
CA TYR A 370 -4.63 -2.48 1.85
C TYR A 370 -4.72 -0.97 1.56
N GLY A 371 -5.83 -0.51 0.98
CA GLY A 371 -6.07 0.89 0.65
C GLY A 371 -5.22 1.41 -0.52
N VAL A 372 -4.71 0.53 -1.38
CA VAL A 372 -4.06 0.92 -2.63
C VAL A 372 -5.14 1.43 -3.59
N ARG A 373 -5.01 2.69 -3.99
CA ARG A 373 -6.03 3.37 -4.80
C ARG A 373 -5.68 3.29 -6.28
N TRP A 374 -6.64 2.93 -7.11
CA TRP A 374 -6.59 3.08 -8.56
C TRP A 374 -6.75 4.54 -8.97
N GLU A 375 -5.85 5.00 -9.82
CA GLU A 375 -5.96 6.27 -10.54
C GLU A 375 -6.33 5.96 -12.01
N PRO A 376 -7.59 6.19 -12.41
CA PRO A 376 -8.04 5.88 -13.76
C PRO A 376 -7.28 6.64 -14.85
N VAL A 377 -6.86 7.88 -14.59
CA VAL A 377 -6.11 8.66 -15.58
C VAL A 377 -4.68 8.13 -15.64
N GLY A 378 -4.33 7.50 -16.76
CA GLY A 378 -3.01 6.90 -16.98
C GLY A 378 -2.81 5.52 -16.34
N SER A 379 -3.87 4.95 -15.77
CA SER A 379 -3.93 3.56 -15.29
C SER A 379 -2.86 3.23 -14.24
N LEU A 380 -2.81 4.03 -13.17
CA LEU A 380 -1.80 3.92 -12.12
C LEU A 380 -2.39 3.44 -10.80
N TYR A 381 -1.53 2.97 -9.90
CA TYR A 381 -1.88 2.70 -8.52
C TYR A 381 -1.14 3.64 -7.57
N ASP A 382 -1.90 4.36 -6.74
CA ASP A 382 -1.38 5.18 -5.66
C ASP A 382 -1.09 4.29 -4.45
N MET A 383 0.18 3.87 -4.34
CA MET A 383 0.71 3.10 -3.22
C MET A 383 1.33 4.05 -2.20
N ARG A 384 0.57 5.05 -1.75
CA ARG A 384 0.98 6.08 -0.79
C ARG A 384 2.26 6.81 -1.21
N ALA A 385 3.44 6.34 -0.78
CA ALA A 385 4.71 6.99 -1.02
C ALA A 385 5.04 7.16 -2.52
N ARG A 386 4.58 6.23 -3.36
CA ARG A 386 4.88 6.20 -4.80
C ARG A 386 3.65 5.84 -5.63
N ALA A 387 3.64 6.31 -6.86
CA ALA A 387 2.74 5.85 -7.91
C ALA A 387 3.36 4.65 -8.64
N TYR A 388 2.60 3.58 -8.77
CA TYR A 388 2.98 2.33 -9.42
C TYR A 388 2.31 2.23 -10.80
N ASP A 389 3.09 1.90 -11.82
CA ASP A 389 2.64 1.69 -13.19
C ASP A 389 2.61 0.18 -13.49
N PRO A 390 1.43 -0.45 -13.51
CA PRO A 390 1.31 -1.89 -13.77
C PRO A 390 1.77 -2.23 -15.20
N ALA A 391 1.64 -1.31 -16.16
CA ALA A 391 2.04 -1.54 -17.55
C ALA A 391 3.55 -1.70 -17.71
N THR A 392 4.34 -1.18 -16.76
CA THR A 392 5.79 -1.34 -16.75
C THR A 392 6.33 -2.15 -15.57
N ALA A 393 5.43 -2.66 -14.71
CA ALA A 393 5.75 -3.43 -13.50
C ALA A 393 6.73 -2.70 -12.55
N ARG A 394 6.59 -1.38 -12.42
CA ARG A 394 7.50 -0.56 -11.61
C ARG A 394 6.88 0.73 -11.08
N PHE A 395 7.53 1.31 -10.08
CA PHE A 395 7.21 2.65 -9.60
C PHE A 395 7.72 3.73 -10.57
N LEU A 396 6.99 4.85 -10.64
CA LEU A 396 7.36 6.01 -11.47
C LEU A 396 8.53 6.84 -10.88
N THR A 397 8.80 6.65 -9.59
CA THR A 397 9.87 7.34 -8.86
C THR A 397 10.77 6.34 -8.16
N ARG A 398 12.02 6.77 -7.92
CA ARG A 398 12.99 6.00 -7.12
C ARG A 398 12.45 5.76 -5.72
N ASP A 399 12.82 4.62 -5.14
CA ASP A 399 12.51 4.29 -3.75
C ASP A 399 13.02 5.39 -2.82
N PRO A 400 12.16 5.96 -1.95
CA PRO A 400 12.59 6.95 -0.97
C PRO A 400 13.51 6.35 0.11
N VAL A 401 13.53 5.02 0.27
CA VAL A 401 14.43 4.31 1.19
C VAL A 401 15.70 3.94 0.45
N TRP A 402 16.85 4.22 1.09
CA TRP A 402 18.15 3.93 0.50
C TRP A 402 18.34 2.41 0.33
N PRO A 403 18.86 1.95 -0.82
CA PRO A 403 19.04 0.53 -1.07
C PRO A 403 20.06 -0.08 -0.10
N LEU A 404 19.86 -1.33 0.25
CA LEU A 404 20.82 -2.11 1.02
C LEU A 404 21.91 -2.60 0.05
N LEU A 405 23.11 -2.04 0.13
CA LEU A 405 24.21 -2.41 -0.78
C LEU A 405 24.57 -3.91 -0.75
N ALA A 406 24.24 -4.61 0.33
CA ALA A 406 24.43 -6.05 0.48
C ALA A 406 23.31 -6.90 -0.15
N ASP A 407 22.19 -6.28 -0.53
CA ASP A 407 21.07 -6.93 -1.24
C ASP A 407 21.01 -6.41 -2.68
N PRO A 408 21.53 -7.18 -3.65
CA PRO A 408 21.52 -6.79 -5.06
C PRO A 408 20.10 -6.53 -5.61
N GLN A 409 19.07 -7.15 -5.04
CA GLN A 409 17.70 -6.91 -5.48
C GLN A 409 17.28 -5.49 -5.13
N SER A 410 17.59 -5.01 -3.92
CA SER A 410 17.29 -3.63 -3.48
C SER A 410 17.94 -2.53 -4.32
N LEU A 411 18.99 -2.85 -5.10
CA LEU A 411 19.66 -1.87 -5.97
C LEU A 411 18.77 -1.37 -7.12
N ASN A 412 17.76 -2.14 -7.53
CA ASN A 412 16.74 -1.63 -8.45
C ASN A 412 15.74 -0.76 -7.70
N VAL A 413 15.98 0.55 -7.74
CA VAL A 413 15.20 1.57 -7.02
C VAL A 413 13.78 1.80 -7.57
N TYR A 414 13.40 1.19 -8.70
CA TYR A 414 12.05 1.29 -9.27
C TYR A 414 11.23 0.01 -9.12
N GLN A 415 11.83 -1.09 -8.63
CA GLN A 415 11.18 -2.39 -8.65
C GLN A 415 9.88 -2.43 -7.85
N TYR A 416 8.96 -3.26 -8.29
CA TYR A 416 7.84 -3.69 -7.49
C TYR A 416 8.11 -5.08 -6.93
N VAL A 417 8.02 -5.21 -5.60
CA VAL A 417 7.88 -6.47 -4.86
C VAL A 417 8.83 -7.61 -5.24
N LEU A 418 10.10 -7.28 -5.47
CA LEU A 418 11.15 -8.24 -5.86
C LEU A 418 10.80 -9.07 -7.12
N GLN A 419 9.95 -8.53 -8.00
CA GLN A 419 9.42 -9.22 -9.18
C GLN A 419 8.60 -10.48 -8.87
N ASN A 420 8.01 -10.57 -7.67
CA ASN A 420 7.12 -11.67 -7.29
C ASN A 420 5.78 -11.15 -6.71
N PRO A 421 4.91 -10.58 -7.55
CA PRO A 421 3.65 -9.98 -7.11
C PRO A 421 2.56 -11.00 -6.73
N LEU A 422 2.79 -12.28 -7.01
CA LEU A 422 1.92 -13.37 -6.56
C LEU A 422 2.11 -13.71 -5.08
N GLN A 423 3.21 -13.26 -4.48
CA GLN A 423 3.56 -13.50 -3.08
C GLN A 423 3.62 -12.22 -2.24
N TYR A 424 4.05 -11.12 -2.86
CA TYR A 424 4.41 -9.91 -2.14
C TYR A 424 3.61 -8.70 -2.61
N VAL A 425 3.38 -7.77 -1.69
CA VAL A 425 2.72 -6.49 -1.94
C VAL A 425 3.51 -5.36 -1.30
N ASP A 426 3.47 -4.17 -1.89
CA ASP A 426 4.01 -2.93 -1.29
C ASP A 426 2.92 -1.86 -1.21
N PRO A 427 1.98 -1.95 -0.24
CA PRO A 427 0.92 -0.96 -0.09
C PRO A 427 1.44 0.42 0.34
N ALA A 428 2.65 0.49 0.91
CA ALA A 428 3.24 1.72 1.41
C ALA A 428 4.02 2.48 0.33
N GLY A 429 4.42 1.80 -0.75
CA GLY A 429 5.26 2.33 -1.81
C GLY A 429 6.65 2.73 -1.31
N ALA A 430 7.13 2.19 -0.20
CA ALA A 430 8.42 2.55 0.40
C ALA A 430 9.02 1.41 1.25
N GLN A 431 8.27 0.32 1.43
CA GLN A 431 8.70 -0.81 2.24
C GLN A 431 8.09 -2.08 1.66
N LEU A 432 8.91 -3.09 1.42
CA LEU A 432 8.42 -4.43 1.11
C LEU A 432 7.56 -4.93 2.28
N PHE A 433 6.25 -5.09 2.05
CA PHE A 433 5.39 -5.75 3.02
C PHE A 433 5.48 -7.26 2.76
N TYR A 434 6.26 -7.94 3.61
CA TYR A 434 6.55 -9.35 3.47
C TYR A 434 5.36 -10.21 3.95
N GLN A 435 4.53 -10.72 3.04
CA GLN A 435 3.53 -11.74 3.40
C GLN A 435 4.12 -13.15 3.21
N ARG A 436 4.83 -13.65 4.23
CA ARG A 436 5.08 -15.11 4.33
C ARG A 436 3.91 -15.87 4.94
N GLU A 437 2.95 -15.16 5.51
CA GLU A 437 2.02 -15.70 6.50
C GLU A 437 0.68 -14.96 6.44
N PRO A 438 -0.46 -15.61 6.81
CA PRO A 438 -1.77 -14.98 6.71
C PRO A 438 -1.75 -13.59 7.37
N PRO A 439 -2.37 -12.59 6.74
CA PRO A 439 -2.17 -11.18 7.08
C PRO A 439 -2.42 -10.89 8.56
N LEU A 440 -1.76 -9.85 9.11
CA LEU A 440 -1.73 -9.52 10.54
C LEU A 440 -3.07 -9.64 11.30
N TRP A 441 -4.22 -9.35 10.70
CA TRP A 441 -5.55 -9.51 11.33
C TRP A 441 -6.05 -10.97 11.45
N MET A 442 -5.43 -11.91 10.73
CA MET A 442 -5.54 -13.37 10.93
C MET A 442 -4.53 -13.90 11.96
N ARG A 443 -3.65 -13.05 12.53
CA ARG A 443 -2.56 -13.45 13.44
C ARG A 443 -2.40 -12.59 14.69
N GLU A 444 -3.01 -11.42 14.75
CA GLU A 444 -2.82 -10.49 15.86
C GLU A 444 -3.62 -10.96 17.07
N SER A 445 -2.91 -11.69 17.92
CA SER A 445 -2.77 -11.40 19.34
C SER A 445 -1.49 -12.06 19.82
N VAL A 446 -0.44 -11.26 20.13
CA VAL A 446 0.69 -11.49 21.06
C VAL A 446 2.05 -10.94 20.53
N LYS A 447 2.50 -9.83 21.16
CA LYS A 447 3.90 -9.46 21.53
C LYS A 447 4.83 -8.55 20.70
N LYS A 448 4.43 -7.78 19.68
CA LYS A 448 5.41 -6.84 19.05
C LYS A 448 4.96 -5.42 18.65
N VAL A 449 3.94 -4.84 19.29
CA VAL A 449 3.57 -3.41 19.05
C VAL A 449 4.08 -2.44 20.15
N GLN A 450 4.64 -2.93 21.26
CA GLN A 450 5.27 -2.07 22.28
C GLN A 450 6.73 -1.66 22.00
N LYS A 451 7.21 -1.74 20.76
CA LYS A 451 8.57 -1.23 20.42
C LYS A 451 8.68 -0.46 19.10
N GLN A 452 7.57 0.06 18.58
CA GLN A 452 7.59 0.84 17.34
C GLN A 452 6.63 2.05 17.39
N VAL A 453 6.65 2.74 18.52
CA VAL A 453 6.27 4.16 18.61
C VAL A 453 7.42 4.83 19.35
N GLY A 454 8.25 5.56 18.61
CA GLY A 454 9.51 6.13 19.13
C GLY A 454 10.75 5.82 18.29
N ARG A 455 10.64 5.73 16.96
CA ARG A 455 11.81 5.88 16.08
C ARG A 455 11.45 6.35 14.67
N ILE A 456 10.84 7.53 14.60
CA ILE A 456 10.99 8.42 13.44
C ILE A 456 11.60 9.69 14.02
N VAL A 457 12.66 10.18 13.38
CA VAL A 457 13.60 11.21 13.82
C VAL A 457 14.63 10.79 14.90
N ARG A 458 15.68 10.10 14.45
CA ARG A 458 17.04 10.32 14.97
C ARG A 458 18.00 10.30 13.79
N THR A 459 18.38 11.47 13.30
CA THR A 459 19.64 11.64 12.57
C THR A 459 20.74 11.83 13.61
N GLU A 460 21.48 10.77 13.93
CA GLU A 460 22.84 10.91 14.43
C GLU A 460 23.76 9.96 13.65
N PRO A 461 24.96 10.42 13.27
CA PRO A 461 25.94 9.59 12.60
C PRO A 461 26.48 8.53 13.58
N LEU A 462 26.56 7.28 13.13
CA LEU A 462 27.27 6.23 13.86
C LEU A 462 28.75 6.64 13.98
N ALA A 463 29.17 7.01 15.18
CA ALA A 463 30.58 7.06 15.53
C ALA A 463 31.18 5.64 15.40
N SER A 464 32.38 5.58 14.83
CA SER A 464 33.15 4.37 14.62
C SER A 464 33.50 3.69 15.96
N GLU A 465 32.87 2.57 16.26
CA GLU A 465 33.41 1.61 17.22
C GLU A 465 34.13 0.48 16.47
N GLU A 466 35.40 0.30 16.82
CA GLU A 466 36.30 -0.72 16.32
C GLU A 466 35.72 -2.13 16.52
N LEU A 467 35.50 -2.85 15.41
CA LEU A 467 35.26 -4.29 15.43
C LEU A 467 36.55 -5.01 15.83
N LYS A 468 36.62 -5.54 17.05
CA LYS A 468 37.64 -6.53 17.44
C LYS A 468 37.30 -7.89 16.79
N PRO A 469 38.31 -8.63 16.28
CA PRO A 469 38.06 -9.85 15.53
C PRO A 469 37.61 -11.00 16.44
N VAL A 470 36.50 -11.65 16.06
CA VAL A 470 36.02 -12.89 16.70
C VAL A 470 36.75 -14.08 16.08
N ALA A 471 37.37 -14.89 16.94
CA ALA A 471 38.12 -16.08 16.59
C ALA A 471 37.23 -17.17 15.95
N THR A 472 37.64 -17.66 14.78
CA THR A 472 37.06 -18.83 14.12
C THR A 472 37.54 -20.12 14.79
N LYS A 473 36.61 -20.97 15.25
CA LYS A 473 36.87 -22.40 15.53
C LYS A 473 36.49 -23.25 14.31
N PRO A 474 37.25 -24.32 14.01
CA PRO A 474 37.24 -24.96 12.69
C PRO A 474 36.09 -25.96 12.49
N LEU A 475 35.64 -26.06 11.24
CA LEU A 475 34.73 -27.09 10.72
C LEU A 475 35.45 -28.44 10.59
N VAL A 476 34.69 -29.50 10.86
CA VAL A 476 35.07 -30.92 10.80
C VAL A 476 35.41 -31.34 9.38
N SER A 477 36.49 -32.12 9.25
CA SER A 477 37.08 -32.63 8.02
C SER A 477 36.23 -33.66 7.29
N VAL A 478 36.06 -33.51 5.98
CA VAL A 478 35.79 -34.62 5.05
C VAL A 478 37.03 -34.83 4.20
N ALA A 479 37.52 -36.07 4.21
CA ALA A 479 38.76 -36.50 3.59
C ALA A 479 38.66 -36.55 2.07
N THR A 480 39.63 -35.96 1.37
CA THR A 480 40.08 -36.43 0.05
C THR A 480 41.60 -36.48 0.00
N ARG A 481 42.08 -37.54 -0.64
CA ARG A 481 43.42 -38.12 -0.55
C ARG A 481 44.19 -37.74 -1.83
N GLY A 482 45.42 -37.23 -1.68
CA GLY A 482 46.45 -37.32 -2.73
C GLY A 482 46.90 -35.99 -3.36
N LEU A 483 47.93 -35.38 -2.77
CA LEU A 483 48.79 -34.38 -3.42
C LEU A 483 49.87 -35.06 -4.26
N LYS A 484 50.25 -34.46 -5.40
CA LYS A 484 51.66 -34.19 -5.71
C LYS A 484 51.83 -32.82 -6.40
N PRO A 485 52.92 -32.07 -6.13
CA PRO A 485 53.06 -30.65 -6.40
C PRO A 485 53.92 -30.36 -7.65
N VAL A 486 53.74 -29.18 -8.27
CA VAL A 486 54.75 -28.60 -9.18
C VAL A 486 54.88 -27.10 -8.95
N ALA A 487 56.11 -26.73 -8.57
CA ALA A 487 56.87 -25.48 -8.64
C ALA A 487 56.17 -24.10 -8.73
N THR A 488 56.57 -23.28 -7.75
CA THR A 488 56.56 -21.81 -7.68
C THR A 488 57.48 -21.14 -8.70
N GLU A 489 57.10 -19.95 -9.20
CA GLU A 489 57.98 -18.81 -9.54
C GLU A 489 57.13 -17.50 -9.65
N PRO A 490 57.75 -16.30 -9.52
CA PRO A 490 57.20 -15.20 -8.70
C PRO A 490 56.43 -14.10 -9.43
N LEU A 491 55.73 -13.29 -8.63
CA LEU A 491 55.01 -12.06 -8.99
C LEU A 491 55.89 -11.06 -9.75
N ALA A 492 55.44 -10.68 -10.94
CA ALA A 492 55.82 -9.44 -11.61
C ALA A 492 54.61 -8.50 -11.69
N THR A 493 54.83 -7.30 -11.17
CA THR A 493 54.00 -6.10 -11.15
C THR A 493 53.21 -5.83 -12.45
N ARG A 494 51.90 -5.56 -12.34
CA ARG A 494 51.12 -4.88 -13.39
C ARG A 494 50.57 -3.54 -12.85
N PRO A 495 50.71 -2.43 -13.60
CA PRO A 495 50.10 -1.16 -13.25
C PRO A 495 48.60 -1.15 -13.60
N ALA A 496 47.86 -0.32 -12.88
CA ALA A 496 46.46 0.00 -13.10
C ALA A 496 46.23 0.61 -14.48
N LEU A 497 45.20 0.15 -15.19
CA LEU A 497 44.46 0.92 -16.19
C LEU A 497 43.02 0.36 -16.23
N TRP A 498 42.08 1.16 -15.74
CA TRP A 498 40.67 1.03 -16.06
C TRP A 498 40.46 1.50 -17.50
N SER A 499 39.84 0.68 -18.34
CA SER A 499 39.17 1.15 -19.55
C SER A 499 37.92 0.32 -19.79
N GLU A 500 36.80 1.02 -19.82
CA GLU A 500 35.53 0.75 -20.49
C GLU A 500 35.36 -0.62 -21.16
N ALA A 501 34.40 -1.39 -20.66
CA ALA A 501 33.64 -2.32 -21.46
C ALA A 501 32.16 -2.04 -21.21
N GLY A 502 31.52 -1.41 -22.20
CA GLY A 502 30.08 -1.21 -22.24
C GLY A 502 29.36 -2.56 -22.18
N LEU A 503 28.42 -2.67 -21.25
CA LEU A 503 27.46 -3.77 -21.20
C LEU A 503 26.09 -3.20 -21.54
N THR A 504 25.81 -3.07 -22.84
CA THR A 504 24.44 -2.95 -23.34
C THR A 504 23.77 -4.31 -23.16
N GLY A 505 22.98 -4.45 -22.09
CA GLY A 505 22.24 -5.66 -21.80
C GLY A 505 20.79 -5.55 -22.23
N THR A 506 20.37 -6.35 -23.22
CA THR A 506 18.95 -6.67 -23.42
C THR A 506 18.53 -7.60 -22.28
N ARG A 507 17.58 -7.19 -21.43
CA ARG A 507 16.93 -8.11 -20.47
C ARG A 507 15.54 -8.42 -20.97
N SER A 508 15.33 -9.66 -21.38
CA SER A 508 14.01 -10.22 -21.61
C SER A 508 13.46 -10.71 -20.27
N VAL A 509 12.28 -10.25 -19.86
CA VAL A 509 11.50 -10.94 -18.84
C VAL A 509 10.77 -12.06 -19.57
N HIS A 510 11.21 -13.31 -19.37
CA HIS A 510 10.42 -14.47 -19.77
C HIS A 510 9.56 -14.87 -18.56
N VAL A 511 8.26 -14.72 -18.70
CA VAL A 511 7.29 -15.39 -17.83
C VAL A 511 7.09 -16.76 -18.46
N ASP A 512 7.65 -17.80 -17.85
CA ASP A 512 7.38 -19.18 -18.24
C ASP A 512 5.99 -19.55 -17.70
N ILE A 513 4.97 -19.30 -18.52
CA ILE A 513 3.60 -19.73 -18.28
C ILE A 513 3.48 -21.15 -18.83
N GLY A 514 3.79 -22.12 -17.97
CA GLY A 514 3.36 -23.50 -18.19
C GLY A 514 1.86 -23.52 -18.46
N GLU A 515 1.45 -24.25 -19.49
CA GLU A 515 0.09 -24.32 -20.02
C GLU A 515 -1.00 -24.25 -18.92
N TRP A 516 -1.87 -23.24 -19.04
CA TRP A 516 -2.88 -22.81 -18.06
C TRP A 516 -4.03 -23.81 -17.84
#